data_AF-A0A849E1L5-F1
#
_entry.id   AF-A0A849E1L5-F1
#
_cell.length_a   1.000
_cell.length_b   1.000
_cell.length_c   1.000
_cell.angle_alpha   90.00
_cell.angle_beta   90.00
_cell.angle_gamma   90.00
#
_symmetry.space_group_name_H-M   'P 1'
#
loop_
_entity.id
_entity.type
_entity.pdbx_description
1 polymer ?
#
loop_
_entity_poly.entity_id
_entity_poly.type
_entity_poly.pdbx_seq_one_letter_code
_entity_poly.pdbx_strand_id
1 'polypeptide(L)'
;MKVTTKRRLIVVGIILTSLILMVVLASMKPEQAKRPDVDNSLLVETMTLSADTVRFEVASQGTVMPRITTALSAEISGQITYISDNFVAGGLFQANEVLLQIDPTDYQVAVTQAQALVRQRQIEYEGAKSLRKQGYRAESELASSEAALAAAKSSLVRAEKNLERTRISLPYKGLVREKVADLGQYVNPGSRLAVTFAIETAEVRLPLTDKDLAFLDLPNVYTPNIDAE
;
A
#
# COMPACT_ATOMS: atom_id res chain seq x y z
N MET A 1 -39.69 3.03 -137.04
CA MET A 1 -38.47 2.29 -136.65
C MET A 1 -38.29 2.39 -135.12
N LYS A 2 -37.98 1.26 -134.46
CA LYS A 2 -38.13 0.93 -133.03
C LYS A 2 -37.12 1.62 -132.09
N VAL A 3 -37.55 2.43 -131.08
CA VAL A 3 -36.65 2.91 -130.00
C VAL A 3 -37.27 2.95 -128.57
N THR A 4 -38.54 2.60 -128.35
CA THR A 4 -39.18 2.82 -127.02
C THR A 4 -39.17 1.62 -126.05
N THR A 5 -38.77 0.42 -126.46
CA THR A 5 -38.91 -0.80 -125.62
C THR A 5 -37.76 -1.05 -124.63
N LYS A 6 -36.51 -0.64 -124.93
CA LYS A 6 -35.33 -0.93 -124.07
C LYS A 6 -35.32 -0.18 -122.73
N ARG A 7 -35.94 1.00 -122.65
CA ARG A 7 -35.90 1.87 -121.45
C ARG A 7 -36.86 1.41 -120.34
N ARG A 8 -37.93 0.70 -120.69
CA ARG A 8 -38.91 0.15 -119.73
C ARG A 8 -38.37 -1.06 -118.96
N LEU A 9 -37.47 -1.85 -119.57
CA LEU A 9 -36.90 -3.05 -118.96
C LEU A 9 -35.95 -2.74 -117.78
N ILE A 10 -35.21 -1.62 -117.86
CA ILE A 10 -34.28 -1.19 -116.79
C ILE A 10 -35.04 -0.72 -115.54
N VAL A 11 -36.19 -0.05 -115.72
CA VAL A 11 -37.02 0.44 -114.61
C VAL A 11 -37.66 -0.72 -113.84
N VAL A 12 -38.09 -1.78 -114.54
CA VAL A 12 -38.65 -2.98 -113.90
C VAL A 12 -37.59 -3.73 -113.09
N GLY A 13 -36.33 -3.75 -113.55
CA GLY A 13 -35.22 -4.37 -112.81
C GLY A 13 -34.93 -3.72 -111.46
N ILE A 14 -34.97 -2.38 -111.37
CA ILE A 14 -34.70 -1.64 -110.12
C ILE A 14 -35.83 -1.81 -109.09
N ILE A 15 -37.08 -1.92 -109.57
CA ILE A 15 -38.23 -2.15 -108.68
C ILE A 15 -38.16 -3.57 -108.08
N LEU A 16 -37.76 -4.57 -108.88
CA LEU A 16 -37.59 -5.94 -108.41
C LEU A 16 -36.48 -6.08 -107.36
N THR A 17 -35.34 -5.40 -107.54
CA THR A 17 -34.24 -5.45 -106.55
C THR A 17 -34.58 -4.72 -105.25
N SER A 18 -35.27 -3.58 -105.33
CA SER A 18 -35.76 -2.86 -104.14
C SER A 18 -36.76 -3.69 -103.33
N LEU A 19 -37.65 -4.43 -104.01
CA LEU A 19 -38.64 -5.26 -103.34
C LEU A 19 -37.97 -6.44 -102.62
N ILE A 20 -36.97 -7.06 -103.25
CA ILE A 20 -36.19 -8.16 -102.66
C ILE A 20 -35.45 -7.67 -101.41
N LEU A 21 -34.82 -6.49 -101.46
CA LEU A 21 -34.06 -5.95 -100.31
C LEU A 21 -34.96 -5.64 -99.10
N MET A 22 -36.18 -5.15 -99.34
CA MET A 22 -37.15 -4.87 -98.27
C MET A 22 -37.61 -6.14 -97.54
N VAL A 23 -37.82 -7.23 -98.29
CA VAL A 23 -38.24 -8.52 -97.71
C VAL A 23 -37.13 -9.13 -96.83
N VAL A 24 -35.86 -8.99 -97.24
CA VAL A 24 -34.73 -9.49 -96.43
C VAL A 24 -34.59 -8.75 -95.10
N LEU A 25 -34.81 -7.44 -95.06
CA LEU A 25 -34.72 -6.63 -93.84
C LEU A 25 -35.88 -6.89 -92.86
N ALA A 26 -37.08 -7.21 -93.36
CA ALA A 26 -38.24 -7.49 -92.52
C ALA A 26 -38.12 -8.80 -91.73
N SER A 27 -37.38 -9.78 -92.25
CA SER A 27 -37.17 -11.09 -91.58
C SER A 27 -36.08 -11.10 -90.51
N MET A 28 -35.39 -9.97 -90.26
CA MET A 28 -34.32 -9.85 -89.25
C MET A 28 -34.74 -9.05 -88.01
N LYS A 29 -36.00 -9.11 -87.58
CA LYS A 29 -36.46 -8.42 -86.36
C LYS A 29 -36.51 -9.38 -85.16
N PRO A 30 -35.57 -9.31 -84.20
CA PRO A 30 -35.56 -10.21 -83.04
C PRO A 30 -36.52 -9.71 -81.95
N GLU A 31 -37.25 -10.66 -81.37
CA GLU A 31 -38.30 -10.45 -80.36
C GLU A 31 -37.69 -10.25 -78.96
N GLN A 32 -38.17 -9.24 -78.21
CA GLN A 32 -37.53 -8.79 -76.97
C GLN A 32 -37.94 -9.63 -75.74
N ALA A 33 -36.95 -10.09 -74.95
CA ALA A 33 -37.17 -10.82 -73.70
C ALA A 33 -37.60 -9.90 -72.54
N LYS A 34 -38.65 -10.30 -71.80
CA LYS A 34 -39.12 -9.62 -70.56
C LYS A 34 -38.08 -9.72 -69.43
N ARG A 35 -37.85 -8.62 -68.72
CA ARG A 35 -36.89 -8.51 -67.61
C ARG A 35 -37.44 -9.15 -66.32
N PRO A 36 -36.59 -9.82 -65.51
CA PRO A 36 -36.98 -10.42 -64.23
C PRO A 36 -37.18 -9.38 -63.13
N ASP A 37 -38.08 -9.68 -62.19
CA ASP A 37 -38.48 -8.84 -61.05
C ASP A 37 -37.32 -8.64 -60.07
N VAL A 38 -37.14 -7.41 -59.57
CA VAL A 38 -36.01 -7.02 -58.71
C VAL A 38 -36.44 -7.13 -57.24
N ASP A 39 -35.77 -7.99 -56.46
CA ASP A 39 -35.89 -8.08 -55.00
C ASP A 39 -35.25 -6.85 -54.35
N ASN A 40 -36.06 -6.06 -53.62
CA ASN A 40 -35.68 -4.81 -52.98
C ASN A 40 -35.35 -4.96 -51.49
N SER A 41 -34.93 -6.14 -51.02
CA SER A 41 -34.42 -6.28 -49.65
C SER A 41 -33.16 -5.43 -49.44
N LEU A 42 -33.22 -4.53 -48.45
CA LEU A 42 -32.09 -3.68 -48.10
C LEU A 42 -31.00 -4.56 -47.47
N LEU A 43 -29.86 -4.66 -48.15
CA LEU A 43 -28.68 -5.33 -47.63
C LEU A 43 -28.17 -4.54 -46.42
N VAL A 44 -28.28 -5.14 -45.24
CA VAL A 44 -27.73 -4.59 -44.00
C VAL A 44 -26.65 -5.53 -43.47
N GLU A 45 -25.56 -4.95 -43.00
CA GLU A 45 -24.49 -5.67 -42.34
C GLU A 45 -24.79 -5.74 -40.85
N THR A 46 -24.82 -6.96 -40.29
CA THR A 46 -25.06 -7.20 -38.86
C THR A 46 -23.87 -7.89 -38.24
N MET A 47 -23.56 -7.55 -36.99
CA MET A 47 -22.57 -8.26 -36.18
C MET A 47 -23.26 -8.91 -34.98
N THR A 48 -23.03 -10.21 -34.78
CA THR A 48 -23.53 -10.93 -33.61
C THR A 48 -22.60 -10.68 -32.42
N LEU A 49 -23.13 -10.08 -31.34
CA LEU A 49 -22.39 -9.85 -30.11
C LEU A 49 -22.45 -11.11 -29.22
N SER A 50 -21.30 -11.58 -28.74
CA SER A 50 -21.20 -12.59 -27.69
C SER A 50 -20.65 -11.97 -26.42
N ALA A 51 -21.23 -12.29 -25.26
CA ALA A 51 -20.71 -11.87 -23.98
C ALA A 51 -19.33 -12.50 -23.75
N ASP A 52 -18.34 -11.66 -23.45
CA ASP A 52 -16.99 -12.09 -23.09
C ASP A 52 -16.62 -11.49 -21.73
N THR A 53 -15.85 -12.24 -20.94
CA THR A 53 -15.40 -11.81 -19.61
C THR A 53 -14.02 -11.16 -19.74
N VAL A 54 -13.99 -9.84 -19.74
CA VAL A 54 -12.74 -9.07 -19.80
C VAL A 54 -12.21 -8.84 -18.38
N ARG A 55 -10.93 -9.15 -18.15
CA ARG A 55 -10.23 -8.77 -16.91
C ARG A 55 -9.53 -7.43 -17.14
N PHE A 56 -9.87 -6.44 -16.32
CA PHE A 56 -9.19 -5.15 -16.32
C PHE A 56 -7.98 -5.23 -15.40
N GLU A 57 -6.79 -4.96 -15.93
CA GLU A 57 -5.56 -4.84 -15.15
C GLU A 57 -5.28 -3.36 -14.88
N VAL A 58 -5.22 -3.00 -13.60
CA VAL A 58 -4.83 -1.66 -13.17
C VAL A 58 -3.33 -1.67 -12.88
N ALA A 59 -2.54 -1.04 -13.77
CA ALA A 59 -1.12 -0.85 -13.54
C ALA A 59 -0.90 0.36 -12.62
N SER A 60 -0.18 0.16 -11.51
CA SER A 60 0.22 1.23 -10.59
C SER A 60 1.68 1.03 -10.17
N GLN A 61 2.36 2.14 -9.90
CA GLN A 61 3.74 2.15 -9.45
C GLN A 61 3.84 2.89 -8.12
N GLY A 62 4.54 2.29 -7.17
CA GLY A 62 4.64 2.79 -5.81
C GLY A 62 6.06 2.79 -5.28
N THR A 63 6.26 3.52 -4.20
CA THR A 63 7.52 3.48 -3.43
C THR A 63 7.36 2.54 -2.24
N VAL A 64 8.39 1.74 -1.99
CA VAL A 64 8.47 0.88 -0.80
C VAL A 64 8.86 1.74 0.40
N MET A 65 8.07 1.67 1.46
CA MET A 65 8.32 2.38 2.71
C MET A 65 8.37 1.36 3.86
N PRO A 66 9.22 1.59 4.88
CA PRO A 66 9.22 0.75 6.07
C PRO A 66 7.95 1.02 6.88
N ARG A 67 7.36 -0.04 7.45
CA ARG A 67 6.18 0.07 8.31
C ARG A 67 6.42 0.93 9.55
N ILE A 68 7.62 0.85 10.12
CA ILE A 68 8.01 1.58 11.34
C ILE A 68 9.35 2.27 11.10
N THR A 69 9.38 3.58 11.36
CA THR A 69 10.60 4.39 11.43
C THR A 69 10.72 4.98 12.83
N THR A 70 11.83 4.71 13.51
CA THR A 70 12.05 5.18 14.88
C THR A 70 13.26 6.10 14.95
N ALA A 71 13.06 7.32 15.44
CA ALA A 71 14.14 8.20 15.86
C ALA A 71 14.51 7.83 17.31
N LEU A 72 15.63 7.14 17.48
CA LEU A 72 16.10 6.69 18.78
C LEU A 72 16.67 7.88 19.56
N SER A 73 16.21 8.06 20.79
CA SER A 73 16.67 9.12 21.70
C SER A 73 17.03 8.58 23.07
N ALA A 74 17.98 9.22 23.75
CA ALA A 74 18.30 8.90 25.13
C ALA A 74 17.13 9.29 26.06
N GLU A 75 16.75 8.41 26.98
CA GLU A 75 15.75 8.72 28.01
C GLU A 75 16.36 9.30 29.30
N ILE A 76 17.66 9.06 29.50
CA ILE A 76 18.42 9.46 30.69
C ILE A 76 19.75 10.10 30.27
N SER A 77 20.37 10.83 31.20
CA SER A 77 21.69 11.45 30.99
C SER A 77 22.83 10.51 31.35
N GLY A 78 23.96 10.66 30.66
CA GLY A 78 25.21 9.99 31.02
C GLY A 78 26.16 9.83 29.85
N GLN A 79 27.31 9.23 30.11
CA GLN A 79 28.29 8.91 29.08
C GLN A 79 28.00 7.55 28.45
N ILE A 80 28.15 7.43 27.14
CA ILE A 80 28.03 6.16 26.43
C ILE A 80 29.29 5.32 26.68
N THR A 81 29.11 4.15 27.31
CA THR A 81 30.20 3.24 27.69
C THR A 81 30.29 2.01 26.79
N TYR A 82 29.24 1.71 26.03
CA TYR A 82 29.20 0.59 25.09
C TYR A 82 28.36 0.93 23.86
N ILE A 83 28.80 0.44 22.71
CA ILE A 83 28.09 0.45 21.43
C ILE A 83 28.26 -0.94 20.81
N SER A 84 27.17 -1.52 20.30
CA SER A 84 27.19 -2.79 19.57
C SER A 84 27.85 -2.61 18.20
N ASP A 85 28.61 -3.62 17.74
CA ASP A 85 29.22 -3.64 16.41
C ASP A 85 28.18 -3.54 15.28
N ASN A 86 26.95 -4.00 15.55
CA ASN A 86 25.82 -3.91 14.64
C ASN A 86 25.19 -2.51 14.58
N PHE A 87 25.53 -1.62 15.52
CA PHE A 87 25.02 -0.26 15.58
C PHE A 87 25.86 0.68 14.71
N VAL A 88 25.85 0.42 13.41
CA VAL A 88 26.51 1.22 12.36
C VAL A 88 25.51 1.53 11.25
N ALA A 89 25.72 2.59 10.46
CA ALA A 89 24.84 2.87 9.34
C ALA A 89 24.82 1.69 8.35
N GLY A 90 23.64 1.16 8.05
CA GLY A 90 23.43 -0.06 7.28
C GLY A 90 23.47 -1.36 8.10
N GLY A 91 23.80 -1.28 9.39
CA GLY A 91 23.86 -2.42 10.31
C GLY A 91 22.48 -2.98 10.65
N LEU A 92 22.41 -4.30 10.79
CA LEU A 92 21.19 -5.05 11.14
C LEU A 92 21.20 -5.41 12.62
N PHE A 93 20.06 -5.27 13.28
CA PHE A 93 19.90 -5.65 14.69
C PHE A 93 18.65 -6.50 14.91
N GLN A 94 18.69 -7.33 15.95
CA GLN A 94 17.55 -8.14 16.37
C GLN A 94 16.68 -7.40 17.40
N ALA A 95 15.46 -7.88 17.59
CA ALA A 95 14.60 -7.40 18.66
C ALA A 95 15.24 -7.61 20.03
N ASN A 96 15.18 -6.59 20.88
CA ASN A 96 15.73 -6.51 22.23
C ASN A 96 17.26 -6.65 22.33
N GLU A 97 17.99 -6.58 21.22
CA GLU A 97 19.44 -6.48 21.22
C GLU A 97 19.88 -5.12 21.78
N VAL A 98 20.85 -5.13 22.70
CA VAL A 98 21.40 -3.89 23.26
C VAL A 98 22.28 -3.22 22.21
N LEU A 99 21.83 -2.07 21.71
CA LEU A 99 22.54 -1.31 20.68
C LEU A 99 23.61 -0.42 21.28
N LEU A 100 23.32 0.13 22.46
CA LEU A 100 24.18 1.06 23.16
C LEU A 100 23.84 1.11 24.65
N GLN A 101 24.84 1.42 25.45
CA GLN A 101 24.71 1.49 26.89
C GLN A 101 25.28 2.80 27.43
N ILE A 102 24.48 3.49 28.23
CA ILE A 102 24.91 4.62 29.05
C ILE A 102 25.52 4.05 30.33
N ASP A 103 26.53 4.72 30.90
CA ASP A 103 27.17 4.32 32.16
C ASP A 103 26.11 4.01 33.25
N PRO A 104 26.00 2.75 33.70
CA PRO A 104 24.99 2.36 34.66
C PRO A 104 25.42 2.61 36.11
N THR A 105 26.65 3.05 36.37
CA THR A 105 27.26 3.04 37.71
C THR A 105 26.41 3.83 38.72
N ASP A 106 26.10 5.08 38.42
CA ASP A 106 25.29 5.94 39.31
C ASP A 106 23.87 5.40 39.50
N TYR A 107 23.29 4.83 38.44
CA TYR A 107 21.94 4.24 38.48
C TYR A 107 21.91 2.96 39.32
N GLN A 108 22.95 2.13 39.26
CA GLN A 108 23.09 0.92 40.06
C GLN A 108 23.27 1.26 41.55
N VAL A 109 24.03 2.31 41.86
CA VAL A 109 24.15 2.84 43.22
C VAL A 109 22.80 3.34 43.73
N ALA A 110 22.06 4.10 42.92
CA ALA A 110 20.72 4.59 43.27
C ALA A 110 19.73 3.45 43.55
N VAL A 111 19.75 2.37 42.75
CA VAL A 111 18.96 1.15 43.02
C VAL A 111 19.34 0.55 44.36
N THR A 112 20.63 0.39 44.64
CA THR A 112 21.13 -0.20 45.90
C THR A 112 20.69 0.62 47.12
N GLN A 113 20.77 1.95 47.03
CA GLN A 113 20.32 2.87 48.08
C GLN A 113 18.80 2.77 48.30
N ALA A 114 18.01 2.75 47.22
CA ALA A 114 16.56 2.63 47.31
C ALA A 114 16.14 1.27 47.90
N GLN A 115 16.83 0.18 47.54
CA GLN A 115 16.61 -1.14 48.14
C GLN A 115 16.90 -1.15 49.64
N ALA A 116 17.98 -0.50 50.08
CA ALA A 116 18.31 -0.38 51.51
C ALA A 116 17.23 0.40 52.26
N LEU A 117 16.72 1.49 51.69
CA LEU A 117 15.63 2.26 52.27
C LEU A 117 14.34 1.44 52.37
N VAL A 118 13.98 0.68 51.33
CA VAL A 118 12.82 -0.23 51.38
C VAL A 118 12.96 -1.23 52.52
N ARG A 119 14.14 -1.86 52.67
CA ARG A 119 14.40 -2.80 53.78
C ARG A 119 14.23 -2.12 55.14
N GLN A 120 14.79 -0.93 55.31
CA GLN A 120 14.63 -0.17 56.54
C GLN A 120 13.16 0.11 56.86
N ARG A 121 12.40 0.66 55.90
CA ARG A 121 10.97 0.99 56.11
C ARG A 121 10.11 -0.26 56.31
N GLN A 122 10.50 -1.38 55.71
CA GLN A 122 9.82 -2.66 55.89
C GLN A 122 9.95 -3.14 57.35
N ILE A 123 11.16 -3.07 57.91
CA ILE A 123 11.41 -3.40 59.32
C ILE A 123 10.62 -2.47 60.26
N GLU A 124 10.60 -1.16 59.98
CA GLU A 124 9.82 -0.17 60.75
C GLU A 124 8.32 -0.48 60.72
N TYR A 125 7.76 -0.79 59.54
CA TYR A 125 6.36 -1.16 59.37
C TYR A 125 6.02 -2.47 60.12
N GLU A 126 6.85 -3.49 59.99
CA GLU A 126 6.65 -4.78 60.69
C GLU A 126 6.72 -4.63 62.21
N GLY A 127 7.68 -3.85 62.70
CA GLY A 127 7.79 -3.49 64.12
C GLY A 127 6.55 -2.74 64.62
N ALA A 128 6.10 -1.72 63.89
CA ALA A 128 4.89 -0.97 64.22
C ALA A 128 3.63 -1.86 64.21
N LYS A 129 3.54 -2.78 63.24
CA LYS A 129 2.44 -3.75 63.12
C LYS A 129 2.45 -4.78 64.24
N SER A 130 3.62 -5.21 64.72
CA SER A 130 3.73 -6.11 65.86
C SER A 130 3.33 -5.43 67.17
N LEU A 131 3.88 -4.24 67.45
CA LEU A 131 3.55 -3.45 68.65
C LEU A 131 2.08 -3.03 68.68
N ARG A 132 1.50 -2.77 67.51
CA ARG A 132 0.06 -2.54 67.35
C ARG A 132 -0.78 -3.67 67.91
N LYS A 133 -0.48 -4.90 67.48
CA LYS A 133 -1.23 -6.10 67.89
C LYS A 133 -1.18 -6.32 69.40
N GLN A 134 -0.13 -5.81 70.04
CA GLN A 134 0.05 -5.84 71.48
C GLN A 134 -0.57 -4.62 72.21
N GLY A 135 -1.19 -3.69 71.50
CA GLY A 135 -1.85 -2.50 72.07
C GLY A 135 -0.93 -1.30 72.35
N TYR A 136 0.35 -1.35 71.95
CA TYR A 136 1.36 -0.34 72.31
C TYR A 136 1.50 0.84 71.33
N ARG A 137 0.76 0.88 70.21
CA ARG A 137 0.85 1.95 69.19
C ARG A 137 -0.52 2.38 68.63
N ALA A 138 -0.64 3.66 68.24
CA ALA A 138 -1.88 4.35 67.77
C ALA A 138 -2.04 4.35 66.23
N GLU A 139 -3.27 4.33 65.68
CA GLU A 139 -3.57 3.91 64.26
C GLU A 139 -2.79 4.68 63.22
N SER A 140 -2.71 5.97 63.46
CA SER A 140 -1.86 6.93 62.77
C SER A 140 -0.41 6.47 62.58
N GLU A 141 0.23 5.86 63.58
CA GLU A 141 1.64 5.44 63.48
C GLU A 141 1.84 4.25 62.54
N LEU A 142 0.90 3.30 62.50
CA LEU A 142 0.97 2.17 61.55
C LEU A 142 0.68 2.66 60.13
N ALA A 143 -0.34 3.50 59.97
CA ALA A 143 -0.64 4.12 58.68
C ALA A 143 0.53 4.96 58.16
N SER A 144 1.22 5.69 59.05
CA SER A 144 2.41 6.47 58.69
C SER A 144 3.60 5.61 58.26
N SER A 145 3.86 4.48 58.94
CA SER A 145 4.95 3.58 58.54
C SER A 145 4.63 2.81 57.26
N GLU A 146 3.37 2.47 57.03
CA GLU A 146 2.89 1.90 55.78
C GLU A 146 3.05 2.87 54.61
N ALA A 147 2.65 4.13 54.78
CA ALA A 147 2.84 5.18 53.78
C ALA A 147 4.33 5.40 53.45
N ALA A 148 5.19 5.42 54.48
CA ALA A 148 6.64 5.53 54.30
C ALA A 148 7.23 4.34 53.53
N LEU A 149 6.78 3.13 53.82
CA LEU A 149 7.16 1.92 53.09
C LEU A 149 6.70 1.98 51.63
N ALA A 150 5.47 2.40 51.38
CA ALA A 150 4.94 2.57 50.02
C ALA A 150 5.77 3.59 49.22
N ALA A 151 6.11 4.74 49.82
CA ALA A 151 6.96 5.74 49.20
C ALA A 151 8.38 5.22 48.89
N ALA A 152 8.97 4.44 49.81
CA ALA A 152 10.27 3.80 49.57
C ALA A 152 10.22 2.82 48.40
N LYS A 153 9.16 2.00 48.30
CA LYS A 153 8.95 1.07 47.18
C LYS A 153 8.79 1.81 45.84
N SER A 154 8.05 2.91 45.81
CA SER A 154 7.93 3.72 44.59
C SER A 154 9.27 4.32 44.15
N SER A 155 10.10 4.75 45.10
CA SER A 155 11.47 5.23 44.82
C SER A 155 12.37 4.13 44.25
N LEU A 156 12.24 2.89 44.73
CA LEU A 156 12.94 1.74 44.17
C LEU A 156 12.55 1.48 42.72
N VAL A 157 11.24 1.42 42.41
CA VAL A 157 10.76 1.21 41.03
C VAL A 157 11.30 2.29 40.09
N ARG A 158 11.36 3.55 40.55
CA ARG A 158 11.95 4.65 39.77
C ARG A 158 13.43 4.42 39.47
N ALA A 159 14.20 4.03 40.49
CA ALA A 159 15.63 3.76 40.33
C ALA A 159 15.88 2.58 39.37
N GLU A 160 15.10 1.51 39.48
CA GLU A 160 15.17 0.34 38.59
C GLU A 160 14.84 0.71 37.14
N LYS A 161 13.79 1.52 36.92
CA LYS A 161 13.43 1.99 35.58
C LYS A 161 14.51 2.87 34.96
N ASN A 162 15.15 3.72 35.76
CA ASN A 162 16.27 4.52 35.26
C ASN A 162 17.48 3.64 34.92
N LEU A 163 17.76 2.60 35.70
CA LEU A 163 18.80 1.63 35.38
C LEU A 163 18.46 0.85 34.10
N GLU A 164 17.22 0.43 33.91
CA GLU A 164 16.77 -0.24 32.68
C GLU A 164 17.00 0.66 31.44
N ARG A 165 16.68 1.94 31.55
CA ARG A 165 16.90 2.97 30.50
C ARG A 165 18.35 3.20 30.13
N THR A 166 19.31 2.71 30.92
CA THR A 166 20.74 2.74 30.54
C THR A 166 21.04 1.81 29.38
N ARG A 167 20.27 0.73 29.21
CA ARG A 167 20.41 -0.23 28.11
C ARG A 167 19.38 0.13 27.05
N ILE A 168 19.86 0.56 25.90
CA ILE A 168 18.99 1.03 24.83
C ILE A 168 18.91 -0.06 23.77
N SER A 169 17.71 -0.58 23.59
CA SER A 169 17.35 -1.63 22.64
C SER A 169 16.03 -1.28 21.94
N LEU A 170 15.69 -2.02 20.89
CA LEU A 170 14.45 -1.83 20.13
C LEU A 170 13.60 -3.11 20.13
N PRO A 171 12.27 -3.04 20.25
CA PRO A 171 11.41 -4.21 20.39
C PRO A 171 11.12 -4.94 19.07
N TYR A 172 11.85 -4.63 18.00
CA TYR A 172 11.67 -5.21 16.66
C TYR A 172 13.01 -5.40 15.98
N LYS A 173 13.05 -6.28 14.97
CA LYS A 173 14.21 -6.45 14.10
C LYS A 173 14.27 -5.33 13.06
N GLY A 174 15.44 -4.72 12.88
CA GLY A 174 15.58 -3.56 12.03
C GLY A 174 16.96 -3.30 11.47
N LEU A 175 17.06 -2.19 10.76
CA LEU A 175 18.29 -1.67 10.18
C LEU A 175 18.52 -0.24 10.66
N VAL A 176 19.77 0.09 10.98
CA VAL A 176 20.18 1.44 11.36
C VAL A 176 20.38 2.26 10.08
N ARG A 177 19.55 3.29 9.88
CA ARG A 177 19.70 4.23 8.76
C ARG A 177 20.86 5.18 9.00
N GLU A 178 20.90 5.75 10.19
CA GLU A 178 21.80 6.83 10.55
C GLU A 178 22.21 6.68 12.01
N LYS A 179 23.49 6.86 12.30
CA LYS A 179 24.07 6.83 13.64
C LYS A 179 24.62 8.21 13.97
N VAL A 180 24.19 8.76 15.11
CA VAL A 180 24.59 10.11 15.58
C VAL A 180 25.44 10.02 16.84
N ALA A 181 25.21 9.02 17.68
CA ALA A 181 25.92 8.84 18.95
C ALA A 181 27.21 8.03 18.80
N ASP A 182 28.23 8.39 19.58
CA ASP A 182 29.54 7.73 19.62
C ASP A 182 30.00 7.34 21.03
N LEU A 183 30.93 6.38 21.08
CA LEU A 183 31.49 5.88 22.34
C LEU A 183 32.20 7.01 23.09
N GLY A 184 31.96 7.12 24.38
CA GLY A 184 32.51 8.18 25.22
C GLY A 184 31.78 9.53 25.12
N GLN A 185 30.78 9.67 24.23
CA GLN A 185 29.96 10.87 24.16
C GLN A 185 29.01 10.97 25.36
N TYR A 186 28.84 12.19 25.88
CA TYR A 186 27.83 12.49 26.89
C TYR A 186 26.49 12.85 26.22
N VAL A 187 25.40 12.25 26.70
CA VAL A 187 24.05 12.47 26.18
C VAL A 187 23.11 12.93 27.29
N ASN A 188 22.06 13.67 26.89
CA ASN A 188 20.99 14.13 27.77
C ASN A 188 19.65 13.50 27.36
N PRO A 189 18.63 13.49 28.24
CA PRO A 189 17.28 13.09 27.86
C PRO A 189 16.80 13.87 26.62
N GLY A 190 16.37 13.16 25.59
CA GLY A 190 15.96 13.69 24.30
C GLY A 190 17.08 13.83 23.26
N SER A 191 18.34 13.60 23.61
CA SER A 191 19.44 13.56 22.63
C SER A 191 19.21 12.46 21.60
N ARG A 192 19.27 12.80 20.30
CA ARG A 192 19.11 11.85 19.20
C ARG A 192 20.35 10.97 19.09
N LEU A 193 20.14 9.66 19.05
CA LEU A 193 21.21 8.66 19.02
C LEU A 193 21.35 8.01 17.64
N ALA A 194 20.21 7.69 17.01
CA ALA A 194 20.16 7.10 15.68
C ALA A 194 18.77 7.22 15.06
N VAL A 195 18.66 6.87 13.78
CA VAL A 195 17.38 6.57 13.13
C VAL A 195 17.40 5.15 12.61
N THR A 196 16.36 4.39 12.88
CA THR A 196 16.24 2.98 12.48
C THR A 196 14.92 2.70 11.76
N PHE A 197 14.91 1.64 10.96
CA PHE A 197 13.75 1.13 10.24
C PHE A 197 13.47 -0.31 10.63
N ALA A 198 12.19 -0.66 10.81
CA ALA A 198 11.80 -2.07 10.88
C ALA A 198 11.85 -2.70 9.48
N ILE A 199 12.34 -3.95 9.40
CA ILE A 199 12.54 -4.64 8.12
C ILE A 199 11.66 -5.88 7.95
N GLU A 200 10.84 -6.22 8.94
CA GLU A 200 9.98 -7.41 8.88
C GLU A 200 8.82 -7.25 7.90
N THR A 201 8.31 -6.03 7.75
CA THR A 201 7.19 -5.71 6.86
C THR A 201 7.49 -4.43 6.10
N ALA A 202 7.25 -4.47 4.79
CA ALA A 202 7.39 -3.34 3.90
C ALA A 202 6.00 -2.97 3.38
N GLU A 203 5.67 -1.67 3.41
CA GLU A 203 4.44 -1.14 2.86
C GLU A 203 4.73 -0.52 1.49
N VAL A 204 3.88 -0.80 0.51
CA VAL A 204 4.01 -0.22 -0.84
C VAL A 204 2.83 0.69 -1.08
N ARG A 205 3.11 1.99 -1.26
CA ARG A 205 2.07 2.98 -1.53
C ARG A 205 1.77 3.01 -3.03
N LEU A 206 0.64 2.43 -3.43
CA LEU A 206 0.18 2.40 -4.81
C LEU A 206 -0.87 3.51 -5.01
N PRO A 207 -0.55 4.61 -5.72
CA PRO A 207 -1.54 5.60 -6.09
C PRO A 207 -2.50 5.01 -7.13
N LEU A 208 -3.80 5.18 -6.89
CA LEU A 208 -4.87 4.71 -7.76
C LEU A 208 -5.79 5.90 -8.06
N THR A 209 -6.34 5.97 -9.27
CA THR A 209 -7.35 6.97 -9.60
C THR A 209 -8.74 6.47 -9.22
N ASP A 210 -9.70 7.38 -9.06
CA ASP A 210 -11.09 7.01 -8.74
C ASP A 210 -11.70 6.05 -9.78
N LYS A 211 -11.27 6.16 -11.04
CA LYS A 211 -11.72 5.27 -12.12
C LYS A 211 -11.19 3.85 -11.95
N ASP A 212 -9.96 3.72 -11.46
CA ASP A 212 -9.34 2.42 -11.24
C ASP A 212 -9.95 1.68 -10.04
N LEU A 213 -10.36 2.44 -9.00
CA LEU A 213 -11.06 1.89 -7.84
C LEU A 213 -12.38 1.20 -8.21
N ALA A 214 -13.07 1.66 -9.26
CA ALA A 214 -14.31 1.04 -9.72
C ALA A 214 -14.11 -0.41 -10.23
N PHE A 215 -12.87 -0.77 -10.59
CA PHE A 215 -12.53 -2.10 -11.10
C PHE A 215 -11.79 -2.96 -10.07
N LEU A 216 -11.62 -2.48 -8.83
CA LEU A 216 -10.86 -3.17 -7.78
C LEU A 216 -11.76 -3.60 -6.63
N ASP A 217 -11.74 -4.91 -6.33
CA ASP A 217 -12.43 -5.47 -5.16
C ASP A 217 -11.47 -5.47 -3.96
N LEU A 218 -11.45 -4.34 -3.22
CA LEU A 218 -10.56 -4.14 -2.08
C LEU A 218 -11.28 -4.49 -0.77
N PRO A 219 -10.73 -5.39 0.07
CA PRO A 219 -11.33 -5.70 1.36
C PRO A 219 -11.30 -4.44 2.25
N ASN A 220 -12.49 -3.97 2.66
CA ASN A 220 -12.75 -2.80 3.51
C ASN A 220 -12.59 -1.40 2.87
N VAL A 221 -12.70 -1.26 1.56
CA VAL A 221 -12.89 0.07 0.95
C VAL A 221 -14.39 0.32 0.76
N TYR A 222 -14.86 1.47 1.25
CA TYR A 222 -16.24 1.94 1.17
C TYR A 222 -16.80 1.72 -0.24
N THR A 223 -17.79 0.82 -0.35
CA THR A 223 -18.58 0.65 -1.57
C THR A 223 -19.51 1.87 -1.66
N PRO A 224 -19.35 2.75 -2.65
CA PRO A 224 -20.33 3.81 -2.86
C PRO A 224 -21.62 3.12 -3.26
N ASN A 225 -22.70 3.39 -2.52
CA ASN A 225 -24.02 2.89 -2.88
C ASN A 225 -24.43 3.52 -4.23
N ILE A 226 -24.43 2.71 -5.29
CA ILE A 226 -24.79 3.12 -6.65
C ILE A 226 -26.30 2.98 -6.92
N ASP A 227 -27.12 2.76 -5.88
CA ASP A 227 -28.57 2.60 -6.02
C ASP A 227 -29.38 3.86 -5.67
N ALA A 228 -28.79 5.06 -5.83
CA ALA A 228 -29.50 6.32 -5.61
C ALA A 228 -29.54 7.17 -6.88
N GLU A 229 -30.39 6.77 -7.83
CA GLU A 229 -31.07 7.68 -8.77
C GLU A 229 -32.48 7.17 -9.10
#